data_AF-A0A3C0CSJ6-F1
#
_entry.id   AF-A0A3C0CSJ6-F1
#
_cell.length_a   1.000
_cell.length_b   1.000
_cell.length_c   1.000
_cell.angle_alpha   90.00
_cell.angle_beta   90.00
_cell.angle_gamma   90.00
#
_symmetry.space_group_name_H-M   'P 1'
#
loop_
_entity.id
_entity.type
_entity.pdbx_description
1 polymer ?
#
loop_
_entity_poly.entity_id
_entity_poly.type
_entity_poly.pdbx_seq_one_letter_code
_entity_poly.pdbx_strand_id
1 'polypeptide(L)'
;MGAIGNHAEDSGCPINPITAAVIIADKSDVHYSRVQNPNPVAFDIHDRVNHAVHKSYLRVDKEAKIISLELGVDVESASVTDYFEIFLSRMLICRRAAEMLDCKFKLVINGVSL
;
A
#
# COMPACT_ATOMS: atom_id res chain seq x y z
N MET A 1 6.72 -5.90 22.72
CA MET A 1 5.27 -5.59 22.66
C MET A 1 5.08 -4.21 22.00
N GLY A 2 5.35 -4.06 20.70
CA GLY A 2 5.45 -2.72 20.09
C GLY A 2 5.25 -2.61 18.57
N ALA A 3 5.07 -3.73 17.86
CA ALA A 3 4.82 -3.69 16.41
C ALA A 3 3.36 -3.32 16.07
N ILE A 4 2.39 -3.80 16.86
CA ILE A 4 0.95 -3.58 16.61
C ILE A 4 0.53 -2.15 16.94
N GLY A 5 1.01 -1.57 18.04
CA GLY A 5 0.64 -0.21 18.45
C GLY A 5 1.26 0.90 17.60
N ASN A 6 2.41 0.64 16.96
CA ASN A 6 3.15 1.64 16.18
C ASN A 6 2.79 1.61 14.68
N HIS A 7 1.76 0.85 14.32
CA HIS A 7 1.23 0.74 12.96
C HIS A 7 0.10 1.76 12.68
N ALA A 8 -0.44 2.40 13.73
CA ALA A 8 -1.53 3.37 13.62
C ALA A 8 -1.11 4.65 12.86
N GLU A 9 -2.05 5.16 12.05
CA GLU A 9 -1.79 5.99 10.86
C GLU A 9 -1.14 7.36 11.13
N ASP A 10 -1.25 7.93 12.33
CA ASP A 10 -0.74 9.29 12.61
C ASP A 10 0.75 9.37 12.97
N SER A 11 1.40 8.25 13.29
CA SER A 11 2.78 8.29 13.83
C SER A 11 3.69 7.18 13.34
N GLY A 12 3.22 6.29 12.45
CA GLY A 12 3.88 5.06 11.99
C GLY A 12 5.37 5.21 11.71
N CYS A 13 6.18 5.15 12.76
CA CYS A 13 7.61 5.26 12.71
C CYS A 13 8.13 3.86 13.00
N PRO A 14 8.73 3.20 12.01
CA PRO A 14 9.30 1.89 12.25
C PRO A 14 10.37 2.05 13.33
N ILE A 15 10.22 1.34 14.46
CA ILE A 15 11.17 1.40 15.59
C ILE A 15 12.16 0.24 15.59
N ASN A 16 11.89 -0.79 14.79
CA ASN A 16 12.77 -1.92 14.53
C ASN A 16 12.38 -2.62 13.21
N PRO A 17 13.24 -3.48 12.65
CA PRO A 17 12.98 -4.18 11.39
C PRO A 17 11.68 -5.00 11.35
N ILE A 18 11.26 -5.56 12.48
CA ILE A 18 10.01 -6.34 12.55
C ILE A 18 8.81 -5.41 12.39
N THR A 19 8.80 -4.27 13.08
CA THR A 19 7.77 -3.23 12.92
C THR A 19 7.76 -2.70 11.48
N ALA A 20 8.91 -2.49 10.86
CA ALA A 20 9.00 -2.07 9.46
C ALA A 20 8.34 -3.09 8.51
N ALA A 21 8.65 -4.38 8.67
CA ALA A 21 8.04 -5.43 7.85
C ALA A 21 6.51 -5.50 8.02
N VAL A 22 6.00 -5.37 9.26
CA VAL A 22 4.57 -5.35 9.56
C VAL A 22 3.88 -4.14 8.91
N ILE A 23 4.49 -2.96 9.03
CA ILE A 23 3.98 -1.74 8.40
C ILE A 23 3.84 -1.91 6.88
N ILE A 24 4.88 -2.43 6.21
CA ILE A 24 4.83 -2.63 4.76
C ILE A 24 3.75 -3.65 4.41
N ALA A 25 3.64 -4.75 5.15
CA ALA A 25 2.66 -5.80 4.88
C ALA A 25 1.21 -5.31 4.99
N ASP A 26 0.89 -4.48 5.99
CA ASP A 26 -0.46 -3.93 6.17
C ASP A 26 -0.76 -2.78 5.21
N LYS A 27 0.14 -1.79 5.10
CA LYS A 27 -0.12 -0.57 4.33
C LYS A 27 -0.07 -0.75 2.82
N SER A 28 0.51 -1.86 2.35
CA SER A 28 0.53 -2.22 0.93
C SER A 28 -0.68 -3.07 0.49
N ASP A 29 -1.57 -3.40 1.42
CA ASP A 29 -2.71 -4.28 1.17
C ASP A 29 -3.88 -3.51 0.53
N VAL A 30 -3.85 -3.45 -0.79
CA VAL A 30 -4.88 -2.83 -1.64
C VAL A 30 -5.34 -3.86 -2.66
N HIS A 31 -6.61 -4.25 -2.61
CA HIS A 31 -7.16 -5.27 -3.50
C HIS A 31 -8.69 -5.32 -3.43
N TYR A 32 -9.36 -5.72 -4.51
CA TYR A 32 -10.84 -5.78 -4.57
C TYR A 32 -11.44 -6.69 -3.49
N SER A 33 -10.72 -7.74 -3.09
CA SER A 33 -11.15 -8.65 -2.02
C SER A 33 -11.22 -7.99 -0.63
N ARG A 34 -10.71 -6.77 -0.47
CA ARG A 34 -10.83 -5.98 0.76
C ARG A 34 -12.17 -5.27 0.88
N VAL A 35 -12.90 -5.13 -0.21
CA VAL A 35 -14.23 -4.55 -0.22
C VAL A 35 -15.23 -5.56 0.32
N GLN A 36 -15.81 -5.27 1.49
CA GLN A 36 -16.84 -6.10 2.11
C GLN A 36 -18.25 -5.65 1.76
N ASN A 37 -18.40 -4.38 1.36
CA ASN A 37 -19.67 -3.82 0.95
C ASN A 37 -20.13 -4.47 -0.37
N PRO A 38 -21.28 -5.16 -0.39
CA PRO A 38 -21.76 -5.82 -1.61
C PRO A 38 -22.49 -4.85 -2.56
N ASN A 39 -22.70 -3.58 -2.17
CA ASN A 39 -23.43 -2.60 -2.95
C ASN A 39 -22.49 -1.53 -3.53
N PRO A 40 -22.12 -1.60 -4.83
CA PRO A 40 -21.24 -0.64 -5.49
C PRO A 40 -21.72 0.82 -5.42
N VAL A 41 -23.04 1.05 -5.38
CA VAL A 41 -23.61 2.41 -5.34
C VAL A 41 -23.33 3.09 -3.99
N ALA A 42 -23.10 2.30 -2.95
CA ALA A 42 -22.79 2.78 -1.60
C ALA A 42 -21.29 2.79 -1.29
N PHE A 43 -20.42 2.59 -2.29
CA PHE A 43 -18.97 2.60 -2.08
C PHE A 43 -18.48 3.98 -1.67
N ASP A 44 -17.74 4.02 -0.57
CA ASP A 44 -16.91 5.16 -0.25
C ASP A 44 -15.66 5.21 -1.14
N ILE A 45 -14.77 6.17 -0.90
CA ILE A 45 -13.57 6.34 -1.73
C ILE A 45 -12.59 5.16 -1.57
N HIS A 46 -12.50 4.55 -0.38
CA HIS A 46 -11.63 3.39 -0.13
C HIS A 46 -12.17 2.15 -0.83
N ASP A 47 -13.48 1.92 -0.75
CA ASP A 47 -14.15 0.82 -1.43
C ASP A 47 -13.95 0.93 -2.95
N ARG A 48 -14.13 2.13 -3.53
CA ARG A 48 -13.92 2.34 -4.97
C ARG A 48 -12.49 2.02 -5.41
N VAL A 49 -11.50 2.54 -4.70
CA VAL A 49 -10.08 2.29 -5.04
C VAL A 49 -9.73 0.82 -4.86
N ASN A 50 -10.11 0.20 -3.73
CA ASN A 50 -9.86 -1.23 -3.53
C ASN A 50 -10.54 -2.06 -4.61
N HIS A 51 -11.81 -1.78 -4.92
CA HIS A 51 -12.56 -2.49 -5.94
C HIS A 51 -11.91 -2.42 -7.32
N ALA A 52 -11.30 -1.28 -7.66
CA ALA A 52 -10.57 -1.09 -8.92
C ALA A 52 -9.25 -1.87 -8.99
N VAL A 53 -8.71 -2.38 -7.88
CA VAL A 53 -7.42 -3.10 -7.87
C VAL A 53 -7.63 -4.61 -7.97
N HIS A 54 -7.38 -5.17 -9.15
CA HIS A 54 -7.53 -6.61 -9.42
C HIS A 54 -6.24 -7.42 -9.33
N LYS A 55 -5.08 -6.75 -9.29
CA LYS A 55 -3.78 -7.37 -9.05
C LYS A 55 -3.02 -6.55 -8.03
N SER A 56 -2.44 -7.21 -7.04
CA SER A 56 -1.65 -6.55 -6.00
C SER A 56 -0.51 -7.49 -5.60
N TYR A 57 0.72 -7.07 -5.87
CA TYR A 57 1.92 -7.83 -5.55
C TYR A 57 2.93 -6.96 -4.82
N LEU A 58 3.42 -7.46 -3.70
CA LEU A 58 4.56 -6.86 -2.99
C LEU A 58 5.81 -7.70 -3.30
N ARG A 59 6.72 -7.16 -4.11
CA ARG A 59 7.97 -7.82 -4.48
C ARG A 59 9.13 -7.30 -3.65
N VAL A 60 10.04 -8.19 -3.29
CA VAL A 60 11.29 -7.87 -2.62
C VAL A 60 12.46 -8.31 -3.48
N ASP A 61 13.24 -7.34 -3.94
CA ASP A 61 14.53 -7.56 -4.59
C ASP A 61 15.64 -7.29 -3.57
N LYS A 62 16.29 -8.36 -3.13
CA LYS A 62 17.36 -8.30 -2.13
C LYS A 62 18.64 -7.68 -2.69
N GLU A 63 18.96 -7.91 -3.95
CA GLU A 63 20.21 -7.44 -4.57
C GLU A 63 20.13 -5.95 -4.86
N ALA A 64 19.01 -5.51 -5.42
CA ALA A 64 18.75 -4.10 -5.69
C ALA A 64 18.32 -3.31 -4.43
N LYS A 65 17.99 -4.01 -3.33
CA LYS A 65 17.41 -3.45 -2.10
C LYS A 65 16.14 -2.65 -2.39
N ILE A 66 15.21 -3.24 -3.13
CA ILE A 66 13.96 -2.60 -3.56
C ILE A 66 12.77 -3.44 -3.10
N ILE A 67 11.79 -2.77 -2.52
CA ILE A 67 10.46 -3.31 -2.23
C ILE A 67 9.48 -2.60 -3.17
N SER A 68 8.83 -3.35 -4.04
CA SER A 68 7.91 -2.82 -5.06
C SER A 68 6.49 -3.27 -4.80
N LEU A 69 5.57 -2.32 -4.64
CA LEU A 69 4.13 -2.57 -4.68
C LEU A 69 3.65 -2.42 -6.14
N GLU A 70 3.28 -3.53 -6.76
CA GLU A 70 2.75 -3.60 -8.12
C GLU A 70 1.24 -3.76 -8.10
N LEU A 71 0.53 -2.79 -8.65
CA LEU A 71 -0.93 -2.77 -8.72
C LEU A 71 -1.41 -2.85 -10.18
N GLY A 72 -2.41 -3.69 -10.41
CA GLY A 72 -3.23 -3.67 -11.63
C GLY A 72 -4.55 -3.00 -11.32
N VAL A 73 -4.73 -1.78 -11.82
CA VAL A 73 -5.86 -0.90 -11.51
C VAL A 73 -6.74 -0.75 -12.75
N ASP A 74 -8.03 -0.98 -12.59
CA ASP A 74 -9.06 -0.60 -13.56
C ASP A 74 -9.32 0.91 -13.49
N VAL A 75 -8.72 1.63 -14.42
CA VAL A 75 -8.78 3.10 -14.48
C VAL A 75 -10.14 3.65 -14.91
N GLU A 76 -11.04 2.80 -15.42
CA GLU A 76 -12.43 3.20 -15.67
C GLU A 76 -13.23 3.26 -14.36
N SER A 77 -12.87 2.43 -13.38
CA SER A 77 -13.52 2.35 -12.07
C SER A 77 -12.95 3.35 -11.05
N ALA A 78 -11.64 3.60 -11.08
CA ALA A 78 -10.99 4.61 -10.23
C ALA A 78 -9.73 5.18 -10.89
N SER A 79 -9.55 6.50 -10.82
CA SER A 79 -8.35 7.14 -11.37
C SER A 79 -7.12 6.93 -10.48
N VAL A 80 -5.93 7.12 -11.05
CA VAL A 80 -4.67 7.12 -10.27
C VAL A 80 -4.67 8.24 -9.23
N THR A 81 -5.36 9.36 -9.48
CA THR A 81 -5.53 10.45 -8.52
C THR A 81 -6.35 10.01 -7.31
N ASP A 82 -7.45 9.27 -7.52
CA ASP A 82 -8.27 8.74 -6.43
C ASP A 82 -7.47 7.80 -5.53
N TYR A 83 -6.58 6.99 -6.12
CA TYR A 83 -5.64 6.16 -5.35
C TYR A 83 -4.76 7.03 -4.46
N PHE A 84 -4.14 8.08 -5.01
CA PHE A 84 -3.24 8.94 -4.23
C PHE A 84 -3.96 9.74 -3.14
N GLU A 85 -5.21 10.17 -3.36
CA GLU A 85 -5.97 10.93 -2.36
C GLU A 85 -6.10 10.19 -1.02
N ILE A 86 -6.15 8.86 -1.06
CA ILE A 86 -6.40 8.02 0.11
C ILE A 86 -5.14 7.30 0.59
N PHE A 87 -4.31 6.84 -0.36
CA PHE A 87 -3.18 5.97 -0.05
C PHE A 87 -1.83 6.70 0.05
N LEU A 88 -1.74 7.99 -0.27
CA LEU A 88 -0.46 8.72 -0.22
C LEU A 88 0.18 8.65 1.17
N SER A 89 -0.60 8.86 2.23
CA SER A 89 -0.10 8.76 3.62
C SER A 89 0.48 7.38 3.92
N ARG A 90 -0.21 6.32 3.47
CA ARG A 90 0.21 4.92 3.62
C ARG A 90 1.51 4.64 2.85
N MET A 91 1.63 5.15 1.62
CA MET A 91 2.85 4.99 0.81
C MET A 91 4.05 5.71 1.43
N LEU A 92 3.85 6.89 2.04
CA LEU A 92 4.89 7.58 2.79
C LEU A 92 5.37 6.77 3.99
N ILE A 93 4.46 6.10 4.68
CA ILE A 93 4.77 5.22 5.81
C ILE A 93 5.53 3.97 5.31
N CYS A 94 5.10 3.33 4.22
CA CYS A 94 5.81 2.22 3.57
C CYS A 94 7.24 2.61 3.15
N ARG A 95 7.43 3.83 2.63
CA ARG A 95 8.76 4.35 2.28
C ARG A 95 9.68 4.44 3.49
N ARG A 96 9.21 5.03 4.59
CA ARG A 96 9.98 5.12 5.85
C ARG A 96 10.29 3.74 6.43
N ALA A 97 9.34 2.81 6.36
CA ALA A 97 9.54 1.42 6.77
C ALA A 97 10.59 0.71 5.91
N ALA A 98 10.57 0.89 4.60
CA ALA A 98 11.59 0.32 3.72
C ALA A 98 12.99 0.89 4.03
N GLU A 99 13.10 2.20 4.30
CA GLU A 99 14.36 2.84 4.69
C GLU A 99 14.97 2.19 5.95
N MET A 100 14.14 1.82 6.94
CA MET A 100 14.61 1.07 8.12
C MET A 100 15.16 -0.33 7.79
N LEU A 101 14.69 -0.94 6.70
CA LEU A 101 15.19 -2.22 6.18
C LEU A 101 16.36 -2.05 5.22
N ASP A 102 16.94 -0.84 5.12
CA ASP A 102 17.97 -0.49 4.15
C ASP A 102 17.50 -0.74 2.70
N CYS A 103 16.21 -0.53 2.44
CA CYS A 103 15.56 -0.74 1.15
C CYS A 103 14.87 0.53 0.65
N LYS A 104 14.61 0.61 -0.65
CA LYS A 104 13.75 1.63 -1.25
C LYS A 104 12.36 1.06 -1.51
N PHE A 105 11.33 1.84 -1.23
CA PHE A 105 9.95 1.49 -1.62
C PHE A 105 9.62 2.10 -2.99
N LYS A 106 8.98 1.34 -3.86
CA LYS A 106 8.49 1.80 -5.17
C LYS A 106 7.03 1.40 -5.37
N LEU A 107 6.27 2.26 -6.03
CA LEU A 107 4.92 1.97 -6.47
C LEU A 107 4.92 1.81 -7.99
N VAL A 108 4.31 0.73 -8.47
CA VAL A 108 4.15 0.46 -9.90
C VAL A 108 2.67 0.25 -10.17
N ILE A 109 2.05 1.11 -10.98
CA ILE A 109 0.64 0.99 -11.34
C ILE A 109 0.55 0.71 -12.85
N ASN A 110 -0.08 -0.40 -13.21
CA ASN A 110 -0.25 -0.81 -14.62
C ASN A 110 1.07 -0.82 -15.41
N GLY A 111 2.17 -1.21 -14.76
CA GLY A 111 3.51 -1.27 -15.35
C GLY A 111 4.28 0.05 -15.37
N VAL A 112 3.69 1.16 -14.93
CA VAL A 112 4.35 2.46 -14.81
C VAL A 112 4.91 2.63 -13.40
N SER A 113 6.22 2.85 -13.29
CA SER A 113 6.86 3.18 -12.01
C SER A 113 6.64 4.65 -11.68
N LEU A 114 6.19 4.91 -10.45
CA LEU A 114 5.93 6.24 -9.90
C LEU A 114 6.96 6.59 -8.80
#